data_AF-A0A413FY90-F1
#
_entry.id   AF-A0A413FY90-F1
#
_cell.length_a   1.000
_cell.length_b   1.000
_cell.length_c   1.000
_cell.angle_alpha   90.00
_cell.angle_beta   90.00
_cell.angle_gamma   90.00
#
_symmetry.space_group_name_H-M   'P 1'
#
loop_
_entity.id
_entity.type
_entity.pdbx_description
1 polymer ?
#
loop_
_entity_poly.entity_id
_entity_poly.type
_entity_poly.pdbx_seq_one_letter_code
_entity_poly.pdbx_strand_id
1 'polypeptide(L)'
;MDRFSYHKDQKAEIITIKERAITLKLSDADVERIFKKAGAAGLTVPELLQNFIGDLVDGTYSNGSDERDYAQRWFDRCWFGMFPEHTFTQYLIQSDQFDVVVGLWNDIQTAKEDLADTLEHPDEYGADEVSAFKEDIADWEKDIHGIFAAFKSNAAENKIGTLEQEMELVIRWKASLEKALA
;
A
#
# COMPACT_ATOMS: atom_id res chain seq x y z
N MET A 1 -7.43 -16.04 13.17
CA MET A 1 -8.59 -15.19 13.53
C MET A 1 -9.73 -16.09 14.00
N ASP A 2 -10.37 -15.75 15.11
CA ASP A 2 -11.61 -16.43 15.54
C ASP A 2 -12.82 -15.90 14.74
N ARG A 3 -13.84 -16.74 14.54
CA ARG A 3 -15.01 -16.51 13.69
C ARG A 3 -15.77 -15.24 14.07
N PHE A 4 -15.76 -14.88 15.36
CA PHE A 4 -16.37 -13.64 15.87
C PHE A 4 -15.62 -12.37 15.46
N SER A 5 -14.29 -12.42 15.30
CA SER A 5 -13.49 -11.28 14.80
C SER A 5 -13.82 -11.03 13.33
N TYR A 6 -13.78 -12.09 12.52
CA TYR A 6 -14.04 -12.03 11.08
C TYR A 6 -15.40 -11.40 10.74
N HIS A 7 -16.46 -11.74 11.49
CA HIS A 7 -17.79 -11.15 11.27
C HIS A 7 -17.92 -9.68 11.70
N LYS A 8 -17.08 -9.21 12.63
CA LYS A 8 -17.06 -7.82 13.06
C LYS A 8 -16.35 -6.96 12.00
N ASP A 9 -15.25 -7.48 11.45
CA ASP A 9 -14.45 -6.82 10.43
C ASP A 9 -15.24 -6.69 9.11
N GLN A 10 -15.93 -7.76 8.69
CA GLN A 10 -16.79 -7.72 7.49
C GLN A 10 -17.93 -6.69 7.58
N LYS A 11 -18.56 -6.53 8.75
CA LYS A 11 -19.63 -5.51 8.93
C LYS A 11 -19.09 -4.09 8.79
N ALA A 12 -17.88 -3.84 9.29
CA ALA A 12 -17.23 -2.55 9.13
C ALA A 12 -16.90 -2.28 7.66
N GLU A 13 -16.37 -3.27 6.94
CA GLU A 13 -16.07 -3.14 5.51
C GLU A 13 -17.31 -2.83 4.67
N ILE A 14 -18.44 -3.52 4.90
CA ILE A 14 -19.69 -3.31 4.17
C ILE A 14 -20.17 -1.86 4.25
N ILE A 15 -20.00 -1.20 5.41
CA ILE A 15 -20.40 0.21 5.60
C ILE A 15 -19.59 1.15 4.69
N THR A 16 -18.37 0.76 4.31
CA THR A 16 -17.49 1.58 3.47
C THR A 16 -17.69 1.37 1.96
N ILE A 17 -18.60 0.48 1.55
CA ILE A 17 -18.91 0.24 0.14
C ILE A 17 -19.46 1.51 -0.49
N LYS A 18 -18.76 2.02 -1.50
CA LYS A 18 -19.17 3.12 -2.37
C LYS A 18 -18.56 2.93 -3.76
N GLU A 19 -19.10 3.63 -4.75
CA GLU A 19 -18.55 3.63 -6.10
C GLU A 19 -17.11 4.14 -6.10
N ARG A 20 -16.24 3.44 -6.85
CA ARG A 20 -14.84 3.78 -7.05
C ARG A 20 -14.56 3.92 -8.54
N ALA A 21 -13.87 4.99 -8.93
CA ALA A 21 -13.47 5.18 -10.32
C ALA A 21 -12.13 4.47 -10.59
N ILE A 22 -12.16 3.38 -11.36
CA ILE A 22 -10.97 2.65 -11.80
C ILE A 22 -10.86 2.77 -13.33
N THR A 23 -9.75 3.32 -13.81
CA THR A 23 -9.51 3.49 -15.25
C THR A 23 -8.73 2.31 -15.80
N LEU A 24 -9.27 1.64 -16.81
CA LEU A 24 -8.66 0.49 -17.48
C LEU A 24 -8.28 0.86 -18.92
N LYS A 25 -7.13 0.37 -19.38
CA LYS A 25 -6.73 0.47 -20.79
C LYS A 25 -7.11 -0.83 -21.50
N LEU A 26 -8.19 -0.78 -22.28
CA LEU A 26 -8.75 -1.93 -22.99
C LEU A 26 -8.83 -1.62 -24.49
N SER A 27 -8.74 -2.66 -25.32
CA SER A 27 -9.07 -2.55 -26.74
C SER A 27 -10.58 -2.52 -26.94
N ASP A 28 -11.07 -1.96 -28.06
CA ASP A 28 -12.51 -1.95 -28.39
C ASP A 28 -13.10 -3.38 -28.39
N ALA A 29 -12.32 -4.36 -28.85
CA ALA A 29 -12.75 -5.76 -28.86
C ALA A 29 -12.92 -6.32 -27.44
N ASP A 30 -12.07 -5.93 -26.50
CA ASP A 30 -12.19 -6.37 -25.10
C ASP A 30 -13.36 -5.68 -24.41
N VAL A 31 -13.63 -4.42 -24.75
CA VAL A 31 -14.85 -3.72 -24.31
C VAL A 31 -16.09 -4.48 -24.80
N GLU A 32 -16.17 -4.83 -26.09
CA GLU A 32 -17.32 -5.58 -26.60
C GLU A 32 -17.49 -6.96 -25.90
N ARG A 33 -16.38 -7.68 -25.70
CA ARG A 33 -16.38 -9.00 -25.04
C ARG A 33 -16.84 -8.92 -23.59
N ILE A 34 -16.35 -7.95 -22.80
CA ILE A 34 -16.74 -7.83 -21.39
C ILE A 34 -18.21 -7.43 -21.25
N PHE A 35 -18.71 -6.56 -22.13
CA PHE A 35 -20.14 -6.21 -22.16
C PHE A 35 -21.03 -7.41 -22.49
N LYS A 36 -20.65 -8.22 -23.48
CA LYS A 36 -21.37 -9.46 -23.81
C LYS A 36 -21.32 -10.47 -22.67
N LYS A 37 -20.17 -10.62 -22.01
CA LYS A 37 -19.98 -11.54 -20.87
C LYS A 37 -20.86 -11.14 -19.69
N ALA A 38 -20.86 -9.86 -19.32
CA ALA A 38 -21.68 -9.34 -18.23
C ALA A 38 -23.18 -9.43 -18.55
N GLY A 39 -23.58 -8.97 -19.75
CA GLY A 39 -24.98 -9.00 -20.18
C GLY A 39 -25.55 -10.42 -20.26
N ALA A 40 -24.76 -11.41 -20.68
CA ALA A 40 -25.19 -12.82 -20.70
C ALA A 40 -25.44 -13.39 -19.30
N ALA A 41 -24.82 -12.83 -18.27
CA ALA A 41 -25.04 -13.18 -16.86
C ALA A 41 -26.10 -12.30 -16.18
N GLY A 42 -26.71 -11.34 -16.90
CA GLY A 42 -27.65 -10.38 -16.32
C GLY A 42 -26.99 -9.33 -15.42
N LEU A 43 -25.69 -9.09 -15.59
CA LEU A 43 -24.90 -8.13 -14.81
C LEU A 43 -24.49 -6.93 -15.67
N THR A 44 -24.25 -5.81 -15.02
CA THR A 44 -23.46 -4.72 -15.58
C THR A 44 -21.96 -5.08 -15.54
N VAL A 45 -21.15 -4.40 -16.35
CA VAL A 45 -19.69 -4.59 -16.32
C VAL A 45 -19.10 -4.27 -14.93
N PRO A 46 -19.48 -3.17 -14.24
CA PRO A 46 -19.01 -2.92 -12.87
C PRO A 46 -19.36 -4.04 -11.89
N GLU A 47 -20.58 -4.57 -11.90
CA GLU A 47 -20.97 -5.67 -11.00
C GLU A 47 -20.14 -6.93 -11.26
N LEU A 48 -19.91 -7.29 -12.53
CA LEU A 48 -19.06 -8.42 -12.88
C LEU A 48 -17.62 -8.21 -12.37
N LEU A 49 -17.06 -7.01 -12.53
CA LEU A 49 -15.71 -6.69 -12.05
C LEU A 49 -15.63 -6.62 -10.52
N GLN A 50 -16.67 -6.18 -9.82
CA GLN A 50 -16.75 -6.19 -8.36
C GLN A 50 -16.67 -7.61 -7.81
N ASN A 51 -17.39 -8.56 -8.42
CA ASN A 51 -17.33 -9.97 -8.08
C ASN A 51 -15.91 -10.54 -8.29
N PHE A 52 -15.30 -10.28 -9.45
CA PHE A 52 -13.94 -10.73 -9.74
C PHE A 52 -12.91 -10.16 -8.76
N ILE A 53 -13.01 -8.87 -8.42
CA ILE A 53 -12.14 -8.23 -7.41
C ILE A 53 -12.38 -8.89 -6.05
N GLY A 54 -13.64 -9.11 -5.66
CA GLY A 54 -14.00 -9.79 -4.42
C GLY A 54 -13.33 -11.15 -4.29
N ASP A 55 -13.30 -11.94 -5.37
CA ASP A 55 -12.60 -13.22 -5.36
C ASP A 55 -11.07 -13.07 -5.31
N LEU A 56 -10.52 -12.05 -5.99
CA LEU A 56 -9.08 -11.80 -6.01
C LEU A 56 -8.51 -11.36 -4.66
N VAL A 57 -9.28 -10.63 -3.85
CA VAL A 57 -8.78 -10.01 -2.59
C VAL A 57 -9.48 -10.51 -1.32
N ASP A 58 -10.27 -11.58 -1.41
CA ASP A 58 -11.14 -12.05 -0.31
C ASP A 58 -12.08 -10.93 0.22
N GLY A 59 -12.68 -10.20 -0.72
CA GLY A 59 -13.48 -9.01 -0.45
C GLY A 59 -14.98 -9.28 -0.26
N THR A 60 -15.73 -8.20 -0.04
CA THR A 60 -17.17 -8.21 0.30
C THR A 60 -18.09 -8.85 -0.74
N TYR A 61 -17.65 -8.96 -1.99
CA TYR A 61 -18.38 -9.59 -3.10
C TYR A 61 -17.79 -10.96 -3.51
N SER A 62 -17.02 -11.62 -2.65
CA SER A 62 -16.48 -12.95 -2.95
C SER A 62 -17.62 -13.98 -3.15
N ASN A 63 -17.47 -14.80 -4.19
CA ASN A 63 -18.41 -15.84 -4.60
C ASN A 63 -18.24 -17.16 -3.85
N GLY A 64 -17.14 -17.34 -3.12
CA GLY A 64 -16.85 -18.58 -2.40
C GLY A 64 -15.36 -18.86 -2.27
N SER A 65 -15.00 -19.83 -1.44
CA SER A 65 -13.61 -20.24 -1.25
C SER A 65 -12.99 -20.80 -2.53
N ASP A 66 -13.76 -21.56 -3.31
CA ASP A 66 -13.25 -22.19 -4.53
C ASP A 66 -12.89 -21.12 -5.57
N GLU A 67 -13.72 -20.08 -5.71
CA GLU A 67 -13.46 -18.96 -6.59
C GLU A 67 -12.23 -18.16 -6.17
N ARG A 68 -12.04 -17.93 -4.86
CA ARG A 68 -10.81 -17.31 -4.33
C ARG A 68 -9.58 -18.15 -4.60
N ASP A 69 -9.67 -19.46 -4.42
CA ASP A 69 -8.57 -20.38 -4.74
C ASP A 69 -8.20 -20.31 -6.23
N TYR A 70 -9.19 -20.24 -7.13
CA TYR A 70 -8.93 -20.05 -8.56
C TYR A 70 -8.32 -18.68 -8.88
N ALA A 71 -8.81 -17.60 -8.27
CA ALA A 71 -8.30 -16.26 -8.47
C ALA A 71 -6.84 -16.15 -7.99
N GLN A 72 -6.52 -16.70 -6.82
CA GLN A 72 -5.15 -16.72 -6.29
C GLN A 72 -4.21 -17.53 -7.21
N ARG A 73 -4.65 -18.71 -7.68
CA ARG A 73 -3.86 -19.50 -8.63
C ARG A 73 -3.64 -18.79 -9.95
N TRP A 74 -4.58 -17.98 -10.42
CA TRP A 74 -4.38 -17.12 -11.58
C TRP A 74 -3.34 -16.03 -11.29
N PHE A 75 -3.43 -15.36 -10.15
CA PHE A 75 -2.49 -14.33 -9.72
C PHE A 75 -1.06 -14.87 -9.64
N ASP A 76 -0.86 -15.96 -8.90
CA ASP A 76 0.45 -16.58 -8.66
C ASP A 76 1.14 -17.07 -9.95
N ARG A 77 0.34 -17.40 -10.97
CA ARG A 77 0.85 -17.89 -12.27
C ARG A 77 1.14 -16.78 -13.26
N CYS A 78 0.57 -15.59 -13.06
CA CYS A 78 0.86 -14.45 -13.91
C CYS A 78 2.31 -13.99 -13.66
N TRP A 79 2.95 -13.41 -14.67
CA TRP A 79 4.33 -12.93 -14.55
C TRP A 79 4.56 -12.06 -13.29
N PHE A 80 3.62 -11.15 -12.99
CA PHE A 80 3.70 -10.27 -11.83
C PHE A 80 3.53 -10.97 -10.48
N GLY A 81 2.92 -12.15 -10.43
CA GLY A 81 2.79 -12.96 -9.21
C GLY A 81 3.94 -13.97 -9.06
N MET A 82 4.37 -14.57 -10.17
CA MET A 82 5.47 -15.56 -10.17
C MET A 82 6.84 -14.90 -10.01
N PHE A 83 7.04 -13.72 -10.61
CA PHE A 83 8.28 -12.98 -10.60
C PHE A 83 7.99 -11.51 -10.26
N PRO A 84 7.57 -11.22 -9.02
CA PRO A 84 7.30 -9.86 -8.60
C PRO A 84 8.59 -9.01 -8.65
N GLU A 85 8.44 -7.74 -9.01
CA GLU A 85 9.53 -6.78 -8.91
C GLU A 85 9.91 -6.60 -7.43
N HIS A 86 11.21 -6.68 -7.13
CA HIS A 86 11.74 -6.58 -5.77
C HIS A 86 11.95 -5.11 -5.38
N THR A 87 10.84 -4.39 -5.18
CA THR A 87 10.82 -2.96 -4.81
C THR A 87 10.72 -2.78 -3.30
N PHE A 88 11.12 -1.61 -2.78
CA PHE A 88 11.01 -1.37 -1.34
C PHE A 88 9.54 -1.37 -0.87
N THR A 89 8.61 -0.81 -1.67
CA THR A 89 7.17 -0.87 -1.38
C THR A 89 6.66 -2.31 -1.27
N GLN A 90 7.06 -3.19 -2.18
CA GLN A 90 6.68 -4.60 -2.17
C GLN A 90 7.22 -5.31 -0.92
N TYR A 91 8.48 -5.06 -0.56
CA TYR A 91 9.08 -5.59 0.66
C TYR A 91 8.31 -5.16 1.91
N LEU A 92 8.01 -3.86 2.05
CA LEU A 92 7.31 -3.32 3.21
C LEU A 92 5.89 -3.87 3.39
N ILE A 93 5.17 -4.12 2.28
CA ILE A 93 3.83 -4.72 2.33
C ILE A 93 3.93 -6.18 2.75
N GLN A 94 4.88 -6.95 2.20
CA GLN A 94 5.03 -8.37 2.53
C GLN A 94 5.57 -8.60 3.94
N SER A 95 6.35 -7.67 4.48
CA SER A 95 6.91 -7.74 5.84
C SER A 95 6.03 -7.08 6.91
N ASP A 96 4.86 -6.54 6.53
CA ASP A 96 3.96 -5.79 7.44
C ASP A 96 4.66 -4.59 8.12
N GLN A 97 5.57 -3.93 7.40
CA GLN A 97 6.34 -2.77 7.89
C GLN A 97 5.93 -1.46 7.22
N PHE A 98 4.95 -1.49 6.32
CA PHE A 98 4.56 -0.33 5.51
C PHE A 98 4.17 0.88 6.38
N ASP A 99 3.21 0.71 7.30
CA ASP A 99 2.74 1.83 8.12
C ASP A 99 3.80 2.30 9.13
N VAL A 100 4.64 1.39 9.63
CA VAL A 100 5.77 1.71 10.52
C VAL A 100 6.76 2.63 9.79
N VAL A 101 7.19 2.26 8.59
CA VAL A 101 8.18 3.02 7.83
C VAL A 101 7.62 4.37 7.37
N VAL A 102 6.35 4.42 6.96
CA VAL A 102 5.70 5.70 6.64
C VAL A 102 5.62 6.60 7.88
N GLY A 103 5.26 6.04 9.05
CA GLY A 103 5.22 6.79 10.31
C GLY A 103 6.58 7.41 10.63
N LEU A 104 7.61 6.57 10.70
CA LEU A 104 9.00 7.01 10.93
C LEU A 104 9.42 8.09 9.93
N TRP A 105 9.11 7.92 8.65
CA TRP A 105 9.45 8.91 7.63
C TRP A 105 8.80 10.27 7.89
N ASN A 106 7.52 10.28 8.23
CA ASN A 106 6.79 11.51 8.53
C ASN A 106 7.29 12.18 9.82
N ASP A 107 7.58 11.38 10.85
CA ASP A 107 8.12 11.87 12.12
C ASP A 107 9.50 12.52 11.90
N ILE A 108 10.36 11.89 11.09
CA ILE A 108 11.66 12.46 10.67
C ILE A 108 11.49 13.78 9.92
N GLN A 109 10.57 13.86 8.95
CA GLN A 109 10.35 15.11 8.21
C GLN A 109 9.85 16.23 9.13
N THR A 110 8.87 15.91 9.98
CA THR A 110 8.27 16.88 10.92
C THR A 110 9.32 17.39 11.91
N ALA A 111 10.08 16.49 12.54
CA ALA A 111 11.13 16.91 13.48
C ALA A 111 12.27 17.70 12.79
N LYS A 112 12.56 17.43 11.51
CA LYS A 112 13.51 18.25 10.74
C LYS A 112 12.99 19.65 10.49
N GLU A 113 11.69 19.81 10.23
CA GLU A 113 11.04 21.11 10.09
C GLU A 113 11.03 21.86 11.43
N ASP A 114 10.61 21.20 12.52
CA ASP A 114 10.58 21.78 13.87
C ASP A 114 11.99 22.18 14.34
N LEU A 115 13.00 21.36 14.07
CA LEU A 115 14.39 21.68 14.37
C LEU A 115 14.88 22.90 13.57
N ALA A 116 14.48 23.04 12.31
CA ALA A 116 14.84 24.20 11.51
C ALA A 116 14.21 25.48 12.08
N ASP A 117 12.93 25.43 12.44
CA ASP A 117 12.20 26.56 13.06
C ASP A 117 12.82 26.95 14.41
N THR A 118 13.14 25.97 15.25
CA THR A 118 13.83 26.14 16.54
C THR A 118 15.17 26.86 16.38
N LEU A 119 15.93 26.52 15.32
CA LEU A 119 17.22 27.15 15.03
C LEU A 119 17.08 28.59 14.49
N GLU A 120 15.95 28.93 13.87
CA GLU A 120 15.63 30.28 13.41
C GLU A 120 15.13 31.19 14.55
N HIS A 121 14.56 30.61 15.61
CA HIS A 121 14.01 31.33 16.78
C HIS A 121 14.70 30.95 18.11
N PRO A 122 16.02 31.18 18.23
CA PRO A 122 16.81 30.72 19.39
C PRO A 122 16.48 31.42 20.73
N ASP A 123 15.64 32.46 20.71
CA ASP A 123 15.13 33.15 21.89
C ASP A 123 13.83 32.55 22.45
N GLU A 124 13.10 31.78 21.64
CA GLU A 124 11.87 31.08 22.05
C GLU A 124 12.16 29.68 22.60
N TYR A 125 13.21 29.04 22.10
CA TYR A 125 13.51 27.64 22.35
C TYR A 125 14.88 27.40 23.00
N GLY A 126 14.96 26.34 23.81
CA GLY A 126 16.15 25.96 24.55
C GLY A 126 17.13 25.09 23.76
N ALA A 127 18.40 25.09 24.18
CA ALA A 127 19.42 24.20 23.61
C ALA A 127 19.13 22.71 23.88
N ASP A 128 18.37 22.41 24.94
CA ASP A 128 17.87 21.09 25.28
C ASP A 128 16.82 20.58 24.28
N GLU A 129 15.92 21.45 23.79
CA GLU A 129 14.94 21.10 22.76
C GLU A 129 15.62 20.77 21.42
N VAL A 130 16.60 21.58 21.01
CA VAL A 130 17.45 21.29 19.82
C VAL A 130 18.15 19.93 19.95
N SER A 131 18.61 19.58 21.16
CA SER A 131 19.25 18.28 21.41
C SER A 131 18.26 17.14 21.31
N ALA A 132 17.07 17.28 21.91
CA ALA A 132 16.01 16.28 21.86
C ALA A 132 15.60 15.96 20.41
N PHE A 133 15.33 16.99 19.59
CA PHE A 133 15.00 16.77 18.18
C PHE A 133 16.10 16.04 17.41
N LYS A 134 17.37 16.35 17.67
CA LYS A 134 18.50 15.67 17.01
C LYS A 134 18.61 14.20 17.44
N GLU A 135 18.36 13.91 18.71
CA GLU A 135 18.36 12.54 19.23
C GLU A 135 17.22 11.73 18.61
N ASP A 136 16.00 12.27 18.61
CA ASP A 136 14.82 11.62 18.01
C ASP A 136 15.02 11.35 16.51
N ILE A 137 15.50 12.36 15.75
CA ILE A 137 15.80 12.19 14.32
C ILE A 137 16.84 11.08 14.11
N ALA A 138 17.91 11.07 14.90
CA ALA A 138 18.97 10.07 14.75
C ALA A 138 18.48 8.64 15.05
N ASP A 139 17.62 8.48 16.05
CA ASP A 139 17.04 7.19 16.41
C ASP A 139 16.07 6.69 15.33
N TRP A 140 15.18 7.53 14.82
CA TRP A 140 14.26 7.15 13.74
C TRP A 140 15.00 6.90 12.41
N GLU A 141 16.02 7.71 12.10
CA GLU A 141 16.88 7.49 10.93
C GLU A 141 17.59 6.13 11.04
N LYS A 142 18.10 5.77 12.21
CA LYS A 142 18.71 4.46 12.44
C LYS A 142 17.73 3.32 12.19
N ASP A 143 16.48 3.44 12.63
CA ASP A 143 15.46 2.40 12.43
C ASP A 143 15.09 2.23 10.96
N ILE A 144 14.79 3.31 10.24
CA ILE A 144 14.45 3.24 8.81
C ILE A 144 15.65 2.77 7.97
N HIS A 145 16.88 3.19 8.31
CA HIS A 145 18.09 2.70 7.66
C HIS A 145 18.33 1.21 7.94
N GLY A 146 17.99 0.71 9.13
CA GLY A 146 18.04 -0.71 9.47
C GLY A 146 17.09 -1.53 8.60
N ILE A 147 15.85 -1.10 8.46
CA ILE A 147 14.83 -1.74 7.60
C ILE A 147 15.28 -1.71 6.14
N PHE A 148 15.76 -0.56 5.66
CA PHE A 148 16.24 -0.43 4.29
C PHE A 148 17.51 -1.26 4.01
N ALA A 149 18.40 -1.42 4.99
CA ALA A 149 19.54 -2.32 4.89
C ALA A 149 19.10 -3.79 4.79
N ALA A 150 18.10 -4.20 5.57
CA ALA A 150 17.52 -5.54 5.49
C ALA A 150 16.90 -5.80 4.11
N PHE A 151 16.14 -4.85 3.56
CA PHE A 151 15.65 -4.90 2.19
C PHE A 151 16.79 -5.11 1.17
N LYS A 152 17.84 -4.29 1.24
CA LYS A 152 19.00 -4.40 0.33
C LYS A 152 19.73 -5.74 0.42
N SER A 153 19.83 -6.33 1.62
CA SER A 153 20.48 -7.64 1.80
C SER A 153 19.74 -8.79 1.14
N ASN A 154 18.43 -8.64 0.93
CA ASN A 154 17.57 -9.65 0.29
C ASN A 154 17.40 -9.42 -1.21
N ALA A 155 17.87 -8.28 -1.73
CA ALA A 155 17.74 -7.92 -3.13
C ALA A 155 18.94 -8.42 -3.96
N ALA A 156 18.67 -9.01 -5.12
CA ALA A 156 19.71 -9.26 -6.12
C ALA A 156 20.29 -7.91 -6.60
N GLU A 157 21.61 -7.86 -6.82
CA GLU A 157 22.48 -6.66 -6.89
C GLU A 157 22.12 -5.50 -7.85
N ASN A 158 20.96 -5.46 -8.51
CA ASN A 158 20.69 -4.43 -9.52
C ASN A 158 19.38 -3.66 -9.33
N LYS A 159 19.55 -2.32 -9.30
CA LYS A 159 18.55 -1.23 -9.39
C LYS A 159 17.78 -0.83 -8.12
N ILE A 160 18.43 -0.87 -6.96
CA ILE A 160 17.86 -0.23 -5.76
C ILE A 160 18.33 1.22 -5.69
N GLY A 161 17.39 2.16 -5.54
CA GLY A 161 17.71 3.58 -5.35
C GLY A 161 18.31 3.90 -3.99
N THR A 162 18.48 5.20 -3.70
CA THR A 162 18.72 5.64 -2.31
C THR A 162 17.44 5.48 -1.48
N LEU A 163 17.56 5.58 -0.15
CA LEU A 163 16.39 5.50 0.74
C LEU A 163 15.36 6.56 0.33
N GLU A 164 15.80 7.78 0.06
CA GLU A 164 14.94 8.90 -0.33
C GLU A 164 14.17 8.58 -1.62
N GLN A 165 14.85 8.06 -2.64
CA GLN A 165 14.23 7.70 -3.92
C GLN A 165 13.18 6.58 -3.76
N GLU A 166 13.47 5.57 -2.94
CA GLU A 166 12.53 4.49 -2.67
C GLU A 166 11.35 4.99 -1.81
N MET A 167 11.61 5.90 -0.86
CA MET A 167 10.57 6.52 -0.05
C MET A 167 9.63 7.40 -0.87
N GLU A 168 10.11 8.10 -1.90
CA GLU A 168 9.24 8.80 -2.84
C GLU A 168 8.23 7.86 -3.51
N LEU A 169 8.63 6.62 -3.83
CA LEU A 169 7.74 5.61 -4.41
C LEU A 169 6.72 5.11 -3.37
N VAL A 170 7.17 4.84 -2.13
CA VAL A 170 6.33 4.43 -1.00
C VAL A 170 5.25 5.48 -0.72
N ILE A 171 5.64 6.76 -0.58
CA ILE A 171 4.72 7.86 -0.31
C ILE A 171 3.77 8.09 -1.49
N ARG A 172 4.25 8.00 -2.73
CA ARG A 172 3.40 8.08 -3.92
C ARG A 172 2.34 6.98 -3.94
N TRP A 173 2.71 5.75 -3.57
CA TRP A 173 1.76 4.65 -3.47
C TRP A 173 0.72 4.90 -2.38
N LYS A 174 1.13 5.35 -1.18
CA LYS A 174 0.22 5.71 -0.09
C LYS A 174 -0.78 6.79 -0.51
N ALA A 175 -0.30 7.86 -1.13
CA ALA A 175 -1.16 8.94 -1.62
C ALA A 175 -2.17 8.45 -2.67
N SER A 176 -1.76 7.50 -3.54
CA SER A 176 -2.67 6.88 -4.50
C SER A 176 -3.76 6.05 -3.81
N LEU A 177 -3.40 5.32 -2.74
CA LEU A 177 -4.35 4.55 -1.94
C LEU A 177 -5.34 5.47 -1.21
N GLU A 178 -4.85 6.50 -0.52
CA GLU A 178 -5.69 7.47 0.19
C GLU A 178 -6.66 8.17 -0.75
N LYS A 179 -6.20 8.57 -1.95
CA LYS A 179 -7.05 9.14 -2.99
C LYS A 179 -8.14 8.18 -3.45
N ALA A 180 -7.85 6.88 -3.52
CA ALA A 180 -8.84 5.86 -3.90
C ALA A 180 -9.86 5.59 -2.78
N LEU A 181 -9.45 5.77 -1.51
CA LEU A 181 -10.30 5.58 -0.34
C LEU A 181 -11.19 6.79 -0.03
N ALA A 182 -10.74 8.00 -0.34
CA ALA A 182 -11.49 9.27 -0.24
C ALA A 182 -12.86 9.21 -0.92
#